data_AF-A0A8S8YR88-F1
#
_entry.id   AF-A0A8S8YR88-F1
#
_cell.length_a   1.000
_cell.length_b   1.000
_cell.length_c   1.000
_cell.angle_alpha   90.00
_cell.angle_beta   90.00
_cell.angle_gamma   90.00
#
_symmetry.space_group_name_H-M   'P 1'
#
loop_
_entity.id
_entity.type
_entity.pdbx_description
1 polymer ?
#
loop_
_entity_poly.entity_id
_entity_poly.type
_entity_poly.pdbx_seq_one_letter_code
_entity_poly.pdbx_strand_id
1 'polypeptide(L)'
;MEWNQILSDSGLSEREVSVVNVLAGKPSMKASEVAKELGVTRLDAYKALEDLQEKGMVSVIADRPMRFTCPRIDQAVEQLIEIRRRQLNRIESSFEEIQSSVESSNFEFQEVEAEDNPKFTILKERVRILGRLEKMGNDSKSDLVMILGRFGILPLCRNATITSINDAAKRGVRVRVLAQLDKRTVRFYNDLHESIEVRHSEEMEAQGAVMDQNEVIQYLNSDDNPVGKGKNDAALVIESAQFAENQRNLIETIWEEAIPFDTASKRYTEERITDPLKLTLNEGSFLEKIREVLMIEKDLPEEDTPFNIEAFMASGLEISDARKKLNHGGIASLRDFGIDLESLMRQIGNRVGQELAFSLRGISQEIEFLNEMMDWWEHAGLGTLSYDLEPEFHIKVQFSEFPEGGELPVWALDDGIIEGALQSRYPEGGEIAVTREVVSKDPEALHVYNLIMT
;
A
#
# COMPACT_ATOMS: atom_id res chain seq x y z
N MET A 1 15.62 23.89 -16.44
CA MET A 1 14.34 24.45 -15.96
C MET A 1 13.92 25.51 -16.95
N GLU A 2 12.84 25.29 -17.70
CA GLU A 2 12.38 26.26 -18.69
C GLU A 2 11.78 27.48 -17.98
N TRP A 3 12.27 28.68 -18.30
CA TRP A 3 11.79 29.97 -17.77
C TRP A 3 10.27 30.16 -17.87
N ASN A 4 9.64 29.51 -18.85
CA ASN A 4 8.19 29.45 -19.04
C ASN A 4 7.45 28.95 -17.80
N GLN A 5 7.99 27.90 -17.14
CA GLN A 5 7.36 27.33 -15.96
C GLN A 5 7.40 28.33 -14.79
N ILE A 6 8.51 29.04 -14.61
CA ILE A 6 8.66 30.03 -13.55
C ILE A 6 7.70 31.21 -13.77
N LEU A 7 7.61 31.71 -15.00
CA LEU A 7 6.69 32.79 -15.35
C LEU A 7 5.22 32.39 -15.13
N SER A 8 4.84 31.17 -15.53
CA SER A 8 3.49 30.64 -15.33
C SER A 8 3.17 30.43 -13.85
N ASP A 9 4.07 29.79 -13.10
CA ASP A 9 3.92 29.57 -11.65
C ASP A 9 3.83 30.89 -10.88
N SER A 10 4.41 31.98 -11.42
CA SER A 10 4.38 33.32 -10.84
C SER A 10 3.10 34.12 -11.21
N GLY A 11 2.12 33.48 -11.85
CA GLY A 11 0.79 34.05 -12.13
C GLY A 11 0.68 34.81 -13.45
N LEU A 12 1.49 34.46 -14.45
CA LEU A 12 1.29 34.89 -15.83
C LEU A 12 0.51 33.81 -16.61
N SER A 13 -0.44 34.26 -17.42
CA SER A 13 -1.15 33.41 -18.38
C SER A 13 -0.24 32.98 -19.53
N GLU A 14 -0.59 31.90 -20.23
CA GLU A 14 0.20 31.41 -21.37
C GLU A 14 0.41 32.48 -22.45
N ARG A 15 -0.58 33.35 -22.67
CA ARG A 15 -0.50 34.48 -23.62
C ARG A 15 0.56 35.49 -23.18
N GLU A 16 0.57 35.84 -21.90
CA GLU A 16 1.54 36.78 -21.34
C GLU A 16 2.95 36.20 -21.34
N VAL A 17 3.12 34.92 -21.00
CA VAL A 17 4.42 34.22 -21.09
C VAL A 17 4.94 34.26 -22.52
N SER A 18 4.07 34.02 -23.51
CA SER A 18 4.44 34.08 -24.93
C SER A 18 4.89 35.48 -25.35
N VAL A 19 4.18 36.53 -24.91
CA VAL A 19 4.56 37.93 -25.16
C VAL A 19 5.89 38.29 -24.51
N VAL A 20 6.12 37.87 -23.26
CA VAL A 20 7.40 38.07 -22.55
C VAL A 20 8.53 37.40 -23.32
N ASN A 21 8.36 36.16 -23.78
CA ASN A 21 9.38 35.46 -24.56
C ASN A 21 9.73 36.17 -25.87
N VAL A 22 8.74 36.77 -26.53
CA VAL A 22 8.96 37.49 -27.79
C VAL A 22 9.67 38.82 -27.56
N LEU A 23 9.34 39.54 -26.49
CA LEU A 23 9.90 40.87 -26.20
C LEU A 23 11.21 40.84 -25.40
N ALA A 24 11.47 39.79 -24.63
CA ALA A 24 12.58 39.71 -23.70
C ALA A 24 13.93 39.88 -24.43
N GLY A 25 14.69 40.91 -24.04
CA GLY A 25 16.00 41.20 -24.61
C GLY A 25 15.99 41.77 -26.04
N LYS A 26 14.81 42.01 -26.64
CA LYS A 26 14.70 42.72 -27.92
C LYS A 26 14.60 44.25 -27.72
N PRO A 27 15.01 45.06 -28.72
CA PRO A 27 14.66 46.47 -28.77
C PRO A 27 13.14 46.67 -28.76
N SER A 28 12.70 47.90 -28.48
CA SER A 28 11.28 48.23 -28.38
C SER A 28 10.46 47.82 -29.62
N MET A 29 9.41 47.02 -29.44
CA MET A 29 8.54 46.50 -30.52
C MET A 29 7.16 47.14 -30.50
N LYS A 30 6.53 47.26 -31.67
CA LYS A 30 5.11 47.67 -31.78
C LYS A 30 4.20 46.46 -31.50
N ALA A 31 3.00 46.71 -30.97
CA ALA A 31 2.02 45.63 -30.75
C ALA A 31 1.70 44.82 -32.02
N SER A 32 1.72 45.47 -33.21
CA SER A 32 1.54 44.78 -34.49
C SER A 32 2.68 43.84 -34.87
N GLU A 33 3.90 44.11 -34.41
CA GLU A 33 5.08 43.27 -34.64
C GLU A 33 5.02 42.06 -33.71
N VAL A 34 4.68 42.28 -32.43
CA VAL A 34 4.46 41.21 -31.44
C VAL A 34 3.34 40.26 -31.90
N ALA A 35 2.22 40.79 -32.37
CA ALA A 35 1.11 39.99 -32.90
C ALA A 35 1.54 39.11 -34.07
N LYS A 36 2.33 39.67 -34.99
CA LYS A 36 2.82 38.95 -36.18
C LYS A 36 3.77 37.82 -35.80
N GLU A 37 4.63 38.03 -34.81
CA GLU A 37 5.61 37.03 -34.38
C GLU A 37 4.96 35.90 -33.58
N LEU A 38 3.91 36.20 -32.81
CA LEU A 38 3.13 35.22 -32.06
C LEU A 38 2.06 34.49 -32.87
N GLY A 39 1.77 34.94 -34.10
CA GLY A 39 0.68 34.39 -34.90
C GLY A 39 -0.72 34.63 -34.31
N VAL A 40 -0.88 35.67 -33.49
CA VAL A 40 -2.14 36.03 -32.81
C VAL A 40 -2.76 37.29 -33.41
N THR A 41 -4.00 37.60 -33.03
CA THR A 41 -4.64 38.84 -33.49
C THR A 41 -3.97 40.07 -32.88
N ARG A 42 -4.04 41.21 -33.57
CA ARG A 42 -3.54 42.49 -33.02
C ARG A 42 -4.22 42.84 -31.69
N LEU A 43 -5.52 42.54 -31.57
CA LEU A 43 -6.29 42.82 -30.36
C LEU A 43 -5.77 42.00 -29.16
N ASP A 44 -5.48 40.72 -29.37
CA ASP A 44 -4.96 39.84 -28.31
C ASP A 44 -3.56 40.26 -27.85
N ALA A 45 -2.70 40.67 -28.79
CA ALA A 45 -1.38 41.21 -28.46
C ALA A 45 -1.48 42.51 -27.66
N TYR A 46 -2.41 43.43 -28.02
CA TYR A 46 -2.63 44.65 -27.26
C TYR A 46 -3.09 44.37 -25.83
N LYS A 47 -4.08 43.47 -25.64
CA LYS A 47 -4.56 43.10 -24.31
C LYS A 47 -3.45 42.51 -23.44
N ALA A 48 -2.69 41.54 -23.98
CA ALA A 48 -1.61 40.92 -23.22
C ALA A 48 -0.49 41.92 -22.88
N LEU A 49 -0.20 42.90 -23.75
CA LEU A 49 0.77 43.96 -23.47
C LEU A 49 0.26 44.96 -22.41
N GLU A 50 -1.03 45.27 -22.43
CA GLU A 50 -1.69 46.13 -21.43
C GLU A 50 -1.70 45.44 -20.06
N ASP A 51 -2.09 44.16 -19.99
CA ASP A 51 -2.06 43.36 -18.76
C ASP A 51 -0.63 43.27 -18.19
N LEU A 52 0.36 43.04 -19.04
CA LEU A 52 1.78 43.02 -18.64
C LEU A 52 2.29 44.40 -18.20
N GLN A 53 1.79 45.48 -18.79
CA GLN A 53 2.12 46.85 -18.37
C GLN A 53 1.51 47.17 -17.01
N GLU A 54 0.24 46.81 -16.76
CA GLU A 54 -0.41 46.98 -15.45
C GLU A 54 0.29 46.17 -14.36
N LYS A 55 0.74 44.96 -14.69
CA LYS A 55 1.59 44.14 -13.81
C LYS A 55 2.99 44.72 -13.62
N GLY A 56 3.36 45.75 -14.38
CA GLY A 56 4.68 46.40 -14.32
C GLY A 56 5.80 45.58 -14.95
N MET A 57 5.48 44.56 -15.76
CA MET A 57 6.45 43.67 -16.42
C MET A 57 6.98 44.24 -17.74
N VAL A 58 6.16 45.03 -18.42
CA VAL A 58 6.49 45.65 -19.71
C VAL A 58 6.38 47.16 -19.58
N SER A 59 7.37 47.86 -20.14
CA SER A 59 7.38 49.33 -20.20
C SER A 59 6.93 49.83 -21.57
N VAL A 60 6.28 50.99 -21.58
CA VAL A 60 5.79 51.64 -22.81
C VAL A 60 6.61 52.88 -23.12
N ILE A 61 7.07 52.97 -24.36
CA ILE A 61 7.66 54.17 -24.94
C ILE A 61 6.57 54.88 -25.73
N ALA A 62 6.30 56.13 -25.34
CA ALA A 62 5.31 57.01 -25.98
C ALA A 62 5.79 57.49 -27.37
N ASP A 63 5.89 56.55 -28.31
CA ASP A 63 6.16 56.78 -29.73
C ASP A 63 4.85 56.72 -30.55
N ARG A 64 4.86 57.17 -31.81
CA ARG A 64 3.73 57.03 -32.74
C ARG A 64 4.12 56.13 -33.91
N PRO A 65 3.71 54.84 -33.91
CA PRO A 65 2.86 54.15 -32.93
C PRO A 65 3.62 53.68 -31.68
N MET A 66 2.88 53.41 -30.60
CA MET A 66 3.43 53.00 -29.29
C MET A 66 4.34 51.79 -29.40
N ARG A 67 5.41 51.79 -28.60
CA ARG A 67 6.37 50.68 -28.52
C ARG A 67 6.49 50.16 -27.10
N PHE A 68 6.74 48.87 -26.99
CA PHE A 68 6.83 48.12 -25.75
C PHE A 68 8.22 47.54 -25.59
N THR A 69 8.75 47.55 -24.37
CA THR A 69 10.05 46.96 -24.02
C THR A 69 9.90 46.04 -22.84
N CYS A 70 10.57 44.89 -22.90
CA CYS A 70 10.71 43.97 -21.78
C CYS A 70 12.21 43.83 -21.48
N PRO A 71 12.62 43.82 -20.20
CA PRO A 71 13.97 43.42 -19.82
C PRO A 71 14.34 42.04 -20.36
N ARG A 72 15.61 41.66 -20.27
CA ARG A 72 16.00 40.28 -20.54
C ARG A 72 15.26 39.33 -19.61
N ILE A 73 15.07 38.09 -20.04
CA ILE A 73 14.19 37.15 -19.34
C ILE A 73 14.63 36.86 -17.90
N ASP A 74 15.93 36.87 -17.63
CA ASP A 74 16.51 36.79 -16.28
C ASP A 74 16.05 37.95 -15.39
N GLN A 75 16.17 39.18 -15.89
CA GLN A 75 15.75 40.39 -15.17
C GLN A 75 14.22 40.51 -15.06
N ALA A 76 13.49 40.08 -16.08
CA ALA A 76 12.02 40.09 -16.07
C ALA A 76 11.49 39.15 -14.97
N VAL A 77 12.10 37.97 -14.82
CA VAL A 77 11.76 37.03 -13.73
C VAL A 77 12.12 37.61 -12.37
N GLU A 78 13.30 38.22 -12.22
CA GLU A 78 13.70 38.89 -10.96
C GLU A 78 12.71 40.00 -10.57
N GLN A 79 12.33 40.85 -11.53
CA GLN A 79 11.34 41.91 -11.35
C GLN A 79 9.97 41.35 -10.96
N LEU A 80 9.52 40.25 -11.58
CA LEU A 80 8.27 39.59 -11.23
C LEU A 80 8.30 39.08 -9.79
N ILE A 81 9.40 38.45 -9.37
CA ILE A 81 9.59 37.96 -8.01
C ILE A 81 9.51 39.13 -7.01
N GLU A 82 10.15 40.26 -7.29
CA GLU A 82 10.06 41.45 -6.44
C GLU A 82 8.64 42.01 -6.33
N ILE A 83 7.91 42.07 -7.44
CA ILE A 83 6.51 42.52 -7.46
C ILE A 83 5.66 41.61 -6.57
N ARG A 84 5.86 40.29 -6.67
CA ARG A 84 5.14 39.32 -5.83
C ARG A 84 5.51 39.42 -4.36
N ARG A 85 6.80 39.59 -4.03
CA ARG A 85 7.23 39.84 -2.64
C ARG A 85 6.58 41.09 -2.05
N ARG A 86 6.54 42.19 -2.80
CA ARG A 86 5.87 43.43 -2.35
C ARG A 86 4.37 43.24 -2.13
N GLN A 87 3.70 42.51 -3.02
CA GLN A 87 2.28 42.17 -2.84
C GLN A 87 2.05 41.32 -1.59
N LEU A 88 2.88 40.30 -1.37
CA LEU A 88 2.81 39.43 -0.20
C LEU A 88 3.03 40.20 1.10
N ASN A 89 4.10 41.00 1.19
CA ASN A 89 4.37 41.84 2.37
C ASN A 89 3.21 42.80 2.68
N ARG A 90 2.55 43.36 1.64
CA ARG A 90 1.39 44.24 1.82
C ARG A 90 0.19 43.47 2.40
N ILE A 91 -0.06 42.25 1.91
CA ILE A 91 -1.13 41.39 2.42
C ILE A 91 -0.84 41.01 3.87
N GLU A 92 0.39 40.60 4.19
CA GLU A 92 0.82 40.27 5.55
C GLU A 92 0.65 41.46 6.49
N SER A 93 1.14 42.65 6.11
CA SER A 93 0.98 43.87 6.93
C SER A 93 -0.49 44.22 7.15
N SER A 94 -1.31 44.12 6.10
CA SER A 94 -2.76 44.38 6.21
C SER A 94 -3.45 43.35 7.11
N PHE A 95 -2.99 42.10 7.10
CA PHE A 95 -3.51 41.05 7.97
C PHE A 95 -3.10 41.27 9.43
N GLU A 96 -1.86 41.70 9.70
CA GLU A 96 -1.41 42.09 11.04
C GLU A 96 -2.21 43.28 11.58
N GLU A 97 -2.48 44.30 10.76
CA GLU A 97 -3.35 45.43 11.11
C GLU A 97 -4.76 44.94 11.47
N ILE A 98 -5.34 44.05 10.66
CA ILE A 98 -6.66 43.46 10.94
C ILE A 98 -6.62 42.66 12.24
N GLN A 99 -5.64 41.78 12.46
CA GLN A 99 -5.54 41.00 13.70
C GLN A 99 -5.47 41.90 14.93
N SER A 100 -4.63 42.94 14.90
CA SER A 100 -4.53 43.90 16.02
C SER A 100 -5.84 44.67 16.28
N SER A 101 -6.60 44.94 15.22
CA SER A 101 -7.91 45.59 15.33
C SER A 101 -9.02 44.65 15.82
N VAL A 102 -8.94 43.37 15.47
CA VAL A 102 -9.88 42.32 15.91
C VAL A 102 -9.66 42.02 17.40
N GLU A 103 -8.42 41.94 17.87
CA GLU A 103 -8.08 41.82 19.31
C GLU A 103 -8.56 43.02 20.13
N SER A 104 -8.71 44.20 19.50
CA SER A 104 -9.20 45.43 20.13
C SER A 104 -10.71 45.62 20.05
N SER A 105 -11.41 44.81 19.26
CA SER A 105 -12.86 44.87 19.09
C SER A 105 -13.53 43.80 19.93
N ASN A 106 -14.56 44.16 20.70
CA ASN A 106 -15.48 43.21 21.36
C ASN A 106 -16.37 42.46 20.33
N PHE A 107 -15.80 42.07 19.19
CA PHE A 107 -16.44 41.09 18.31
C PHE A 107 -16.40 39.76 19.07
N GLU A 108 -17.49 39.43 19.74
CA GLU A 108 -17.75 38.06 20.14
C GLU A 108 -17.77 37.25 18.85
N PHE A 109 -16.67 36.56 18.57
CA PHE A 109 -16.71 35.38 17.72
C PHE A 109 -17.69 34.44 18.44
N GLN A 110 -18.95 34.46 18.04
CA GLN A 110 -19.73 33.25 18.12
C GLN A 110 -18.95 32.27 17.26
N GLU A 111 -18.23 31.35 17.92
CA GLU A 111 -18.03 30.04 17.33
C GLU A 111 -19.42 29.65 16.86
N VAL A 112 -19.67 29.79 15.55
CA VAL A 112 -20.75 29.07 14.91
C VAL A 112 -20.42 27.65 15.32
N GLU A 113 -21.18 27.10 16.28
CA GLU A 113 -21.11 25.68 16.63
C GLU A 113 -21.01 24.99 15.29
N ALA A 114 -19.83 24.42 15.01
CA ALA A 114 -19.61 23.79 13.74
C ALA A 114 -20.70 22.73 13.68
N GLU A 115 -21.72 22.95 12.84
CA GLU A 115 -22.71 21.92 12.60
C GLU A 115 -21.88 20.65 12.36
N ASP A 116 -22.24 19.57 13.05
CA ASP A 116 -21.56 18.26 12.99
C ASP A 116 -21.69 17.60 11.60
N ASN A 117 -22.01 18.43 10.59
CA ASN A 117 -22.11 18.14 9.20
C ASN A 117 -20.71 17.86 8.64
N PRO A 118 -20.49 16.66 8.07
CA PRO A 118 -19.24 16.31 7.41
C PRO A 118 -18.83 17.35 6.37
N LYS A 119 -17.58 17.83 6.45
CA LYS A 119 -17.02 18.75 5.44
C LYS A 119 -16.22 17.96 4.42
N PHE A 120 -16.47 18.25 3.15
CA PHE A 120 -15.79 17.60 2.02
C PHE A 120 -15.03 18.64 1.20
N THR A 121 -13.75 18.38 0.95
CA THR A 121 -12.89 19.23 0.11
C THR A 121 -12.20 18.39 -0.95
N ILE A 122 -12.29 18.81 -2.22
CA ILE A 122 -11.55 18.16 -3.31
C ILE A 122 -10.23 18.90 -3.51
N LEU A 123 -9.12 18.17 -3.33
CA LEU A 123 -7.78 18.64 -3.64
C LEU A 123 -7.38 18.12 -5.02
N LYS A 124 -6.94 19.04 -5.89
CA LYS A 124 -6.36 18.73 -7.19
C LYS A 124 -4.87 19.01 -7.15
N GLU A 125 -4.11 18.22 -7.90
CA GLU A 125 -2.66 18.23 -8.00
C GLU A 125 -1.95 17.68 -6.75
N ARG A 126 -0.92 16.86 -6.99
CA ARG A 126 -0.12 16.19 -5.97
C ARG A 126 0.41 17.13 -4.90
N VAL A 127 0.87 18.31 -5.30
CA VAL A 127 1.48 19.29 -4.39
C VAL A 127 0.51 19.71 -3.29
N ARG A 128 -0.78 19.87 -3.62
CA ARG A 128 -1.80 20.23 -2.61
C ARG A 128 -2.14 19.08 -1.69
N ILE A 129 -2.18 17.85 -2.23
CA ILE A 129 -2.42 16.63 -1.46
C ILE A 129 -1.28 16.40 -0.46
N LEU A 130 -0.03 16.50 -0.92
CA LEU A 130 1.16 16.42 -0.07
C LEU A 130 1.21 17.52 0.99
N GLY A 131 0.80 18.74 0.66
CA GLY A 131 0.68 19.83 1.63
C GLY A 131 -0.38 19.57 2.70
N ARG A 132 -1.49 18.90 2.35
CA ARG A 132 -2.48 18.49 3.35
C ARG A 132 -1.97 17.33 4.22
N LEU A 133 -1.28 16.35 3.62
CA LEU A 133 -0.61 15.28 4.37
C LEU A 133 0.45 15.81 5.33
N GLU A 134 1.22 16.83 4.92
CA GLU A 134 2.20 17.49 5.78
C GLU A 134 1.51 18.17 6.98
N LYS A 135 0.39 18.84 6.73
CA LYS A 135 -0.45 19.40 7.80
C LYS A 135 -0.98 18.31 8.74
N MET A 136 -1.48 17.19 8.21
CA MET A 136 -1.90 16.05 9.05
C MET A 136 -0.75 15.51 9.90
N GLY A 137 0.45 15.38 9.32
CA GLY A 137 1.66 15.02 10.06
C GLY A 137 1.93 15.97 11.22
N ASN A 138 1.85 17.27 11.00
CA ASN A 138 2.10 18.28 12.03
C ASN A 138 1.00 18.36 13.11
N ASP A 139 -0.27 18.23 12.71
CA ASP A 139 -1.43 18.43 13.59
C ASP A 139 -1.86 17.16 14.34
N SER A 140 -1.38 15.98 13.90
CA SER A 140 -1.70 14.69 14.51
C SER A 140 -1.32 14.61 15.99
N LYS A 141 -2.25 14.08 16.80
CA LYS A 141 -2.09 13.98 18.26
C LYS A 141 -1.94 12.55 18.75
N SER A 142 -2.60 11.59 18.12
CA SER A 142 -2.69 10.22 18.64
C SER A 142 -2.28 9.16 17.62
N ASP A 143 -2.83 9.20 16.40
CA ASP A 143 -2.65 8.14 15.43
C ASP A 143 -2.74 8.69 13.99
N LEU A 144 -1.82 8.25 13.14
CA LEU A 144 -1.78 8.61 11.72
C LEU A 144 -1.52 7.34 10.92
N VAL A 145 -2.48 6.96 10.09
CA VAL A 145 -2.37 5.77 9.24
C VAL A 145 -2.32 6.20 7.78
N MET A 146 -1.29 5.78 7.06
CA MET A 146 -1.12 6.06 5.64
C MET A 146 -1.23 4.79 4.81
N ILE A 147 -1.83 4.93 3.64
CA ILE A 147 -2.02 3.86 2.67
C ILE A 147 -1.37 4.26 1.37
N LEU A 148 -0.33 3.52 0.99
CA LEU A 148 0.52 3.85 -0.15
C LEU A 148 0.46 2.73 -1.19
N GLY A 149 0.18 3.09 -2.45
CA GLY A 149 0.38 2.19 -3.58
C GLY A 149 1.86 1.98 -3.90
N ARG A 150 2.14 1.20 -4.96
CA ARG A 150 3.51 0.79 -5.37
C ARG A 150 4.54 1.91 -5.38
N PHE A 151 4.13 3.09 -5.84
CA PHE A 151 4.99 4.28 -5.95
C PHE A 151 4.66 5.42 -4.97
N GLY A 152 3.68 5.22 -4.07
CA GLY A 152 3.17 6.27 -3.18
C GLY A 152 4.20 6.83 -2.20
N ILE A 153 5.24 6.04 -1.87
CA ILE A 153 6.35 6.49 -1.02
C ILE A 153 7.27 7.52 -1.71
N LEU A 154 7.38 7.49 -3.04
CA LEU A 154 8.34 8.34 -3.78
C LEU A 154 8.02 9.84 -3.65
N PRO A 155 6.76 10.31 -3.81
CA PRO A 155 6.42 11.70 -3.56
C PRO A 155 6.65 12.15 -2.12
N LEU A 156 6.46 11.26 -1.14
CA LEU A 156 6.65 11.57 0.27
C LEU A 156 8.13 11.86 0.58
N CYS A 157 9.05 10.97 0.17
CA CYS A 157 10.49 11.12 0.42
C CYS A 157 11.12 12.33 -0.28
N ARG A 158 10.49 12.86 -1.33
CA ARG A 158 11.01 13.99 -2.12
C ARG A 158 10.50 15.35 -1.64
N ASN A 159 9.58 15.39 -0.68
CA ASN A 159 8.96 16.60 -0.19
C ASN A 159 9.14 16.71 1.34
N ALA A 160 8.86 17.89 1.91
CA ALA A 160 8.89 18.11 3.36
C ALA A 160 7.92 17.19 4.13
N THR A 161 6.93 16.63 3.44
CA THR A 161 5.94 15.69 3.99
C THR A 161 6.57 14.54 4.79
N ILE A 162 7.63 13.88 4.29
CA ILE A 162 8.26 12.80 5.07
C ILE A 162 8.85 13.29 6.40
N THR A 163 9.33 14.52 6.44
CA THR A 163 9.89 15.12 7.66
C THR A 163 8.78 15.31 8.69
N SER A 164 7.62 15.86 8.28
CA SER A 164 6.47 16.04 9.18
C SER A 164 5.93 14.72 9.75
N ILE A 165 5.92 13.65 8.95
CA ILE A 165 5.49 12.31 9.36
C ILE A 165 6.48 11.72 10.36
N ASN A 166 7.78 11.82 10.06
CA ASN A 166 8.83 11.35 10.96
C ASN A 166 8.83 12.13 12.28
N ASP A 167 8.57 13.43 12.23
CA ASP A 167 8.47 14.26 13.43
C ASP A 167 7.21 13.93 14.24
N ALA A 168 6.09 13.57 13.60
CA ALA A 168 4.92 13.04 14.29
C ALA A 168 5.25 11.77 15.09
N ALA A 169 5.97 10.84 14.46
CA ALA A 169 6.41 9.62 15.13
C ALA A 169 7.34 9.92 16.32
N LYS A 170 8.28 10.87 16.19
CA LYS A 170 9.14 11.32 17.29
C LYS A 170 8.37 12.00 18.43
N ARG A 171 7.25 12.67 18.14
CA ARG A 171 6.36 13.25 19.15
C ARG A 171 5.59 12.17 19.93
N GLY A 172 5.66 10.90 19.53
CA GLY A 172 4.94 9.79 20.16
C GLY A 172 3.58 9.49 19.52
N VAL A 173 3.27 10.07 18.36
CA VAL A 173 2.08 9.71 17.58
C VAL A 173 2.28 8.30 17.03
N ARG A 174 1.25 7.44 17.11
CA ARG A 174 1.28 6.11 16.51
C ARG A 174 1.13 6.25 14.99
N VAL A 175 2.25 6.18 14.27
CA VAL A 175 2.27 6.28 12.81
C VAL A 175 2.39 4.88 12.21
N ARG A 176 1.48 4.55 11.28
CA ARG A 176 1.43 3.26 10.60
C ARG A 176 1.33 3.45 9.09
N VAL A 177 1.98 2.58 8.34
CA VAL A 177 1.99 2.63 6.87
C VAL A 177 1.61 1.26 6.32
N LEU A 178 0.47 1.20 5.64
CA LEU A 178 0.08 0.06 4.83
C LEU A 178 0.53 0.31 3.39
N ALA A 179 1.38 -0.55 2.87
CA ALA A 179 2.11 -0.33 1.63
C ALA A 179 1.99 -1.49 0.65
N GLN A 180 1.81 -1.19 -0.63
CA GLN A 180 2.10 -2.16 -1.68
C GLN A 180 3.59 -2.05 -2.03
N LEU A 181 4.42 -2.98 -1.54
CA LEU A 181 5.86 -2.93 -1.77
C LEU A 181 6.21 -3.29 -3.22
N ASP A 182 7.23 -2.62 -3.78
CA ASP A 182 7.77 -2.91 -5.11
C ASP A 182 9.30 -2.87 -5.03
N LYS A 183 9.98 -3.74 -5.80
CA LYS A 183 11.45 -3.83 -5.84
C LYS A 183 12.14 -2.48 -6.10
N ARG A 184 11.48 -1.55 -6.81
CA ARG A 184 12.02 -0.23 -7.15
C ARG A 184 11.85 0.79 -6.02
N THR A 185 10.91 0.57 -5.10
CA THR A 185 10.53 1.54 -4.07
C THR A 185 10.80 1.08 -2.64
N VAL A 186 11.03 -0.21 -2.39
CA VAL A 186 11.24 -0.79 -1.06
C VAL A 186 12.32 -0.07 -0.24
N ARG A 187 13.41 0.38 -0.87
CA ARG A 187 14.51 1.09 -0.19
C ARG A 187 14.12 2.45 0.41
N PHE A 188 13.07 3.09 -0.09
CA PHE A 188 12.65 4.42 0.36
C PHE A 188 11.91 4.37 1.70
N TYR A 189 11.39 3.20 2.09
CA TYR A 189 10.80 3.01 3.42
C TYR A 189 11.86 3.11 4.54
N ASN A 190 13.15 2.97 4.23
CA ASN A 190 14.24 3.21 5.19
C ASN A 190 14.41 4.69 5.58
N ASP A 191 13.79 5.61 4.83
CA ASP A 191 13.80 7.04 5.17
C ASP A 191 12.75 7.38 6.26
N LEU A 192 11.87 6.43 6.59
CA LEU A 192 10.90 6.56 7.69
C LEU A 192 11.58 6.38 9.05
N HIS A 193 11.04 7.04 10.07
CA HIS A 193 11.51 6.89 11.44
C HIS A 193 11.31 5.44 11.95
N GLU A 194 12.24 4.94 12.76
CA GLU A 194 12.28 3.55 13.24
C GLU A 194 11.02 3.11 14.02
N SER A 195 10.29 4.05 14.61
CA SER A 195 9.04 3.80 15.35
C SER A 195 7.81 3.72 14.44
N ILE A 196 7.96 3.97 13.14
CA ILE A 196 6.85 3.87 12.18
C ILE A 196 6.71 2.41 11.77
N GLU A 197 5.55 1.82 12.08
CA GLU A 197 5.26 0.46 11.66
C GLU A 197 4.87 0.44 10.19
N VAL A 198 5.52 -0.43 9.40
CA VAL A 198 5.22 -0.62 7.98
C VAL A 198 4.77 -2.06 7.77
N ARG A 199 3.64 -2.24 7.06
CA ARG A 199 3.15 -3.55 6.63
C ARG A 199 2.82 -3.56 5.15
N HIS A 200 2.94 -4.73 4.55
CA HIS A 200 2.68 -4.99 3.15
C HIS A 200 1.32 -5.66 2.96
N SER A 201 0.49 -5.08 2.07
CA SER A 201 -0.72 -5.72 1.55
C SER A 201 -0.89 -5.42 0.06
N GLU A 202 -1.44 -6.38 -0.68
CA GLU A 202 -1.83 -6.23 -2.09
C GLU A 202 -3.34 -6.01 -2.25
N GLU A 203 -4.12 -6.18 -1.18
CA GLU A 203 -5.59 -6.20 -1.21
C GLU A 203 -6.21 -4.80 -1.28
N MET A 204 -5.42 -3.75 -1.10
CA MET A 204 -5.93 -2.39 -0.97
C MET A 204 -5.59 -1.50 -2.16
N GLU A 205 -6.61 -1.27 -3.00
CA GLU A 205 -6.54 -0.32 -4.12
C GLU A 205 -6.70 1.14 -3.67
N ALA A 206 -7.48 1.37 -2.60
CA ALA A 206 -7.77 2.71 -2.10
C ALA A 206 -6.57 3.30 -1.35
N GLN A 207 -5.94 4.34 -1.92
CA GLN A 207 -4.81 5.05 -1.30
C GLN A 207 -5.28 6.28 -0.52
N GLY A 208 -4.51 6.69 0.49
CA GLY A 208 -4.95 7.77 1.36
C GLY A 208 -4.23 7.86 2.70
N ALA A 209 -4.82 8.63 3.61
CA ALA A 209 -4.38 8.72 5.00
C ALA A 209 -5.56 9.02 5.92
N VAL A 210 -5.46 8.57 7.17
CA VAL A 210 -6.40 8.87 8.24
C VAL A 210 -5.63 9.46 9.42
N MET A 211 -6.01 10.65 9.88
CA MET A 211 -5.42 11.31 11.05
C MET A 211 -6.43 11.38 12.18
N ASP A 212 -6.05 10.81 13.33
CA ASP A 212 -6.89 10.75 14.52
C ASP A 212 -8.31 10.26 14.14
N GLN A 213 -9.33 10.55 14.93
CA GLN A 213 -10.72 10.22 14.59
C GLN A 213 -11.41 11.40 13.89
N ASN A 214 -10.69 12.19 13.10
CA ASN A 214 -11.22 13.48 12.63
C ASN A 214 -11.16 13.64 11.11
N GLU A 215 -10.07 13.22 10.48
CA GLU A 215 -9.82 13.58 9.09
C GLU A 215 -9.32 12.40 8.25
N VAL A 216 -9.91 12.25 7.06
CA VAL A 216 -9.51 11.27 6.05
C VAL A 216 -9.17 11.97 4.74
N ILE A 217 -8.05 11.57 4.14
CA ILE A 217 -7.74 11.85 2.74
C ILE A 217 -7.87 10.54 1.97
N GLN A 218 -8.69 10.54 0.93
CA GLN A 218 -8.83 9.41 0.01
C GLN A 218 -8.48 9.86 -1.41
N TYR A 219 -7.56 9.13 -2.05
CA TYR A 219 -7.17 9.42 -3.42
C TYR A 219 -8.27 8.95 -4.36
N LEU A 220 -8.75 9.85 -5.22
CA LEU A 220 -9.74 9.55 -6.26
C LEU A 220 -9.06 9.14 -7.55
N ASN A 221 -7.92 9.76 -7.84
CA ASN A 221 -7.10 9.46 -9.00
C ASN A 221 -5.63 9.71 -8.66
N SER A 222 -4.76 8.84 -9.15
CA SER A 222 -3.30 8.97 -9.02
C SER A 222 -2.68 8.83 -10.40
N ASP A 223 -1.83 9.79 -10.77
CA ASP A 223 -1.04 9.72 -11.99
C ASP A 223 0.01 8.60 -11.88
N ASP A 224 0.07 7.75 -12.89
CA ASP A 224 1.04 6.64 -12.99
C ASP A 224 2.48 7.14 -12.89
N ASN A 225 2.73 8.39 -13.30
CA ASN A 225 4.03 9.02 -13.15
C ASN A 225 4.26 9.48 -11.69
N PRO A 226 5.16 8.83 -10.93
CA PRO A 226 5.39 9.18 -9.54
C PRO A 226 6.22 10.45 -9.38
N VAL A 227 6.66 11.08 -10.47
CA VAL A 227 7.48 12.30 -10.45
C VAL A 227 6.74 13.51 -11.00
N GLY A 228 7.09 14.71 -10.53
CA GLY A 228 6.48 15.97 -10.95
C GLY A 228 5.26 16.37 -10.11
N LYS A 229 4.50 17.37 -10.59
CA LYS A 229 3.38 17.97 -9.86
C LYS A 229 2.11 17.10 -9.82
N GLY A 230 2.08 15.97 -10.54
CA GLY A 230 0.91 15.08 -10.65
C GLY A 230 -0.36 15.85 -10.98
N LYS A 231 -0.42 16.45 -12.18
CA LYS A 231 -1.53 17.34 -12.58
C LYS A 231 -2.90 16.65 -12.56
N ASN A 232 -2.89 15.32 -12.73
CA ASN A 232 -4.08 14.49 -12.76
C ASN A 232 -4.42 13.89 -11.39
N ASP A 233 -3.56 14.09 -10.37
CA ASP A 233 -3.83 13.61 -9.01
C ASP A 233 -5.02 14.38 -8.42
N ALA A 234 -5.93 13.64 -7.82
CA ALA A 234 -7.07 14.21 -7.11
C ALA A 234 -7.33 13.40 -5.84
N ALA A 235 -7.59 14.09 -4.74
CA ALA A 235 -7.99 13.48 -3.48
C ALA A 235 -9.21 14.19 -2.89
N LEU A 236 -10.02 13.41 -2.19
CA LEU A 236 -11.13 13.87 -1.37
C LEU A 236 -10.66 13.92 0.08
N VAL A 237 -10.81 15.08 0.71
CA VAL A 237 -10.59 15.29 2.14
C VAL A 237 -11.94 15.32 2.82
N ILE A 238 -12.10 14.53 3.87
CA ILE A 238 -13.34 14.36 4.62
C ILE A 238 -13.02 14.65 6.09
N GLU A 239 -13.61 15.71 6.63
CA GLU A 239 -13.54 16.05 8.05
C GLU A 239 -14.85 15.55 8.70
N SER A 240 -14.81 14.35 9.26
CA SER A 240 -15.95 13.69 9.91
C SER A 240 -15.47 12.54 10.80
N ALA A 241 -15.89 12.56 12.07
CA ALA A 241 -15.47 11.53 13.01
C ALA A 241 -16.04 10.14 12.68
N GLN A 242 -17.31 10.08 12.30
CA GLN A 242 -17.96 8.84 11.91
C GLN A 242 -17.31 8.22 10.68
N PHE A 243 -16.92 9.03 9.70
CA PHE A 243 -16.23 8.53 8.51
C PHE A 243 -14.80 8.06 8.83
N ALA A 244 -14.06 8.82 9.64
CA ALA A 244 -12.72 8.44 10.07
C ALA A 244 -12.71 7.13 10.88
N GLU A 245 -13.70 6.92 11.75
CA GLU A 245 -13.85 5.68 12.51
C GLU A 245 -14.13 4.48 11.60
N ASN A 246 -15.07 4.61 10.66
CA ASN A 246 -15.36 3.55 9.69
C ASN A 246 -14.13 3.19 8.85
N GLN A 247 -13.39 4.19 8.38
CA GLN A 247 -12.18 3.98 7.60
C GLN A 247 -11.08 3.30 8.44
N ARG A 248 -10.93 3.68 9.71
CA ARG A 248 -10.01 2.99 10.65
C ARG A 248 -10.36 1.53 10.81
N ASN A 249 -11.63 1.21 11.08
CA ASN A 249 -12.06 -0.17 11.28
C ASN A 249 -11.74 -1.05 10.06
N LEU A 250 -11.95 -0.53 8.85
CA LEU A 250 -11.55 -1.21 7.61
C LEU A 250 -10.03 -1.42 7.55
N ILE A 251 -9.25 -0.40 7.89
CA ILE A 251 -7.79 -0.50 7.90
C ILE A 251 -7.29 -1.49 8.95
N GLU A 252 -7.87 -1.55 10.15
CA GLU A 252 -7.46 -2.49 11.19
C GLU A 252 -7.64 -3.94 10.74
N THR A 253 -8.76 -4.29 10.10
CA THR A 253 -8.98 -5.63 9.54
C THR A 253 -7.87 -6.01 8.57
N ILE A 254 -7.52 -5.10 7.65
CA ILE A 254 -6.49 -5.36 6.63
C ILE A 254 -5.10 -5.36 7.27
N TRP A 255 -4.89 -4.54 8.30
CA TRP A 255 -3.64 -4.47 9.04
C TRP A 255 -3.32 -5.79 9.73
N GLU A 256 -4.31 -6.45 10.32
CA GLU A 256 -4.17 -7.78 10.96
C GLU A 256 -3.74 -8.87 9.97
N GLU A 257 -4.14 -8.75 8.70
CA GLU A 257 -3.78 -9.69 7.65
C GLU A 257 -2.48 -9.35 6.91
N ALA A 258 -2.06 -8.08 6.97
CA ALA A 258 -0.88 -7.59 6.27
C ALA A 258 0.44 -8.17 6.81
N ILE A 259 1.42 -8.36 5.90
CA ILE A 259 2.73 -8.92 6.22
C ILE A 259 3.67 -7.83 6.77
N PRO A 260 4.39 -8.04 7.89
CA PRO A 260 5.39 -7.10 8.38
C PRO A 260 6.45 -6.73 7.34
N PHE A 261 6.92 -5.48 7.34
CA PHE A 261 7.89 -4.98 6.36
C PHE A 261 9.19 -5.79 6.30
N ASP A 262 9.75 -6.22 7.43
CA ASP A 262 11.00 -7.00 7.44
C ASP A 262 10.85 -8.36 6.74
N THR A 263 9.68 -8.98 6.82
CA THR A 263 9.37 -10.23 6.13
C THR A 263 9.08 -9.97 4.65
N ALA A 264 8.27 -8.96 4.36
CA ALA A 264 7.86 -8.65 2.99
C ALA A 264 9.02 -8.08 2.14
N SER A 265 9.90 -7.27 2.72
CA SER A 265 11.05 -6.69 2.03
C SER A 265 12.03 -7.75 1.53
N LYS A 266 12.22 -8.84 2.29
CA LYS A 266 13.03 -10.01 1.88
C LYS A 266 12.56 -10.67 0.60
N ARG A 267 11.25 -10.65 0.31
CA ARG A 267 10.72 -11.13 -0.98
C ARG A 267 11.36 -10.42 -2.17
N TYR A 268 11.61 -9.11 -2.03
CA TYR A 268 12.14 -8.26 -3.09
C TYR A 268 13.65 -8.09 -3.03
N THR A 269 14.29 -8.23 -1.86
CA THR A 269 15.74 -8.08 -1.69
C THR A 269 16.51 -9.40 -1.76
N GLU A 270 15.95 -10.48 -1.21
CA GLU A 270 16.59 -11.81 -1.11
C GLU A 270 15.97 -12.83 -2.07
N GLU A 271 14.93 -12.44 -2.81
CA GLU A 271 14.22 -13.32 -3.75
C GLU A 271 13.66 -14.59 -3.08
N ARG A 272 13.22 -14.48 -1.81
CA ARG A 272 12.62 -15.58 -1.04
C ARG A 272 11.27 -15.19 -0.46
N ILE A 273 10.31 -16.10 -0.52
CA ILE A 273 9.04 -15.89 0.15
C ILE A 273 9.16 -16.39 1.61
N THR A 274 8.82 -15.57 2.61
CA THR A 274 9.06 -15.88 4.04
C THR A 274 7.86 -15.62 4.94
N ASP A 275 6.67 -15.57 4.34
CA ASP A 275 5.43 -15.24 5.02
C ASP A 275 5.05 -16.28 6.08
N PRO A 276 4.48 -15.84 7.21
CA PRO A 276 3.98 -16.76 8.21
C PRO A 276 2.79 -17.54 7.66
N LEU A 277 2.81 -18.86 7.82
CA LEU A 277 1.64 -19.71 7.55
C LEU A 277 0.61 -19.53 8.67
N LYS A 278 -0.64 -19.23 8.30
CA LYS A 278 -1.77 -19.18 9.25
C LYS A 278 -2.42 -20.55 9.33
N LEU A 279 -2.55 -21.08 10.54
CA LEU A 279 -3.21 -22.36 10.78
C LEU A 279 -4.68 -22.12 11.10
N THR A 280 -5.58 -22.64 10.28
CA THR A 280 -7.02 -22.62 10.54
C THR A 280 -7.41 -23.85 11.36
N LEU A 281 -8.05 -23.61 12.50
CA LEU A 281 -8.57 -24.66 13.37
C LEU A 281 -10.03 -24.94 12.99
N ASN A 282 -10.45 -26.20 13.04
CA ASN A 282 -11.84 -26.59 12.73
C ASN A 282 -12.85 -25.84 13.61
N GLU A 283 -14.05 -25.61 13.07
CA GLU A 283 -15.17 -24.97 13.78
C GLU A 283 -15.58 -25.71 15.07
N GLY A 284 -16.28 -25.02 15.97
CA GLY A 284 -16.81 -25.56 17.23
C GLY A 284 -16.21 -24.97 18.50
N SER A 285 -16.73 -25.37 19.66
CA SER A 285 -16.26 -24.89 20.96
C SER A 285 -14.96 -25.58 21.36
N PHE A 286 -13.86 -24.83 21.42
CA PHE A 286 -12.58 -25.34 21.94
C PHE A 286 -12.69 -25.86 23.38
N LEU A 287 -13.59 -25.28 24.18
CA LEU A 287 -13.86 -25.75 25.52
C LEU A 287 -14.51 -27.14 25.52
N GLU A 288 -15.48 -27.39 24.63
CA GLU A 288 -16.09 -28.72 24.50
C GLU A 288 -15.08 -29.75 23.98
N LYS A 289 -14.26 -29.39 22.97
CA LYS A 289 -13.18 -30.25 22.48
C LYS A 289 -12.19 -30.61 23.59
N ILE A 290 -11.74 -29.64 24.39
CA ILE A 290 -10.86 -29.91 25.54
C ILE A 290 -11.55 -30.83 26.56
N ARG A 291 -12.86 -30.68 26.80
CA ARG A 291 -13.60 -31.56 27.72
C ARG A 291 -13.69 -32.98 27.19
N GLU A 292 -13.99 -33.16 25.91
CA GLU A 292 -14.06 -34.48 25.28
C GLU A 292 -12.71 -35.20 25.34
N VAL A 293 -11.64 -34.50 24.93
CA VAL A 293 -10.28 -35.04 24.92
C VAL A 293 -9.78 -35.37 26.33
N LEU A 294 -10.12 -34.53 27.32
CA LEU A 294 -9.79 -34.78 28.73
C LEU A 294 -10.78 -35.70 29.46
N MET A 295 -11.83 -36.17 28.76
CA MET A 295 -12.93 -36.97 29.32
C MET A 295 -13.57 -36.34 30.57
N ILE A 296 -13.79 -35.02 30.53
CA ILE A 296 -14.43 -34.26 31.61
C ILE A 296 -15.95 -34.33 31.44
N GLU A 297 -16.66 -34.87 32.44
CA GLU A 297 -18.11 -35.00 32.43
C GLU A 297 -18.83 -33.66 32.18
N LYS A 298 -19.99 -33.72 31.49
CA LYS A 298 -20.73 -32.54 31.08
C LYS A 298 -21.39 -31.82 32.27
N ASP A 299 -21.82 -32.61 33.24
CA ASP A 299 -22.55 -32.16 34.41
C ASP A 299 -21.62 -32.08 35.61
N LEU A 300 -21.65 -30.95 36.32
CA LEU A 300 -21.07 -30.87 37.65
C LEU A 300 -22.00 -31.66 38.60
N PRO A 301 -21.46 -32.37 39.60
CA PRO A 301 -22.30 -33.05 40.58
C PRO A 301 -23.30 -32.06 41.20
N GLU A 302 -24.60 -32.38 41.15
CA GLU A 302 -25.67 -31.50 41.69
C GLU A 302 -25.64 -31.44 43.23
N GLU A 303 -25.01 -32.41 43.88
CA GLU A 303 -24.79 -32.43 45.33
C GLU A 303 -23.36 -32.02 45.68
N ASP A 304 -23.23 -31.04 46.58
CA ASP A 304 -21.97 -30.68 47.22
C ASP A 304 -21.40 -31.93 47.92
N THR A 305 -20.40 -32.55 47.29
CA THR A 305 -19.67 -33.64 47.93
C THR A 305 -18.95 -33.06 49.14
N PRO A 306 -19.14 -33.62 50.36
CA PRO A 306 -18.48 -33.11 51.56
C PRO A 306 -16.97 -33.05 51.34
N PHE A 307 -16.37 -31.91 51.69
CA PHE A 307 -14.95 -31.67 51.49
C PHE A 307 -14.11 -32.80 52.12
N ASN A 308 -13.43 -33.57 51.26
CA ASN A 308 -12.56 -34.66 51.66
C ASN A 308 -11.09 -34.24 51.45
N ILE A 309 -10.39 -34.01 52.56
CA ILE A 309 -8.97 -33.61 52.57
C ILE A 309 -8.08 -34.65 51.88
N GLU A 310 -8.36 -35.95 52.02
CA GLU A 310 -7.56 -37.00 51.39
C GLU A 310 -7.75 -37.00 49.86
N ALA A 311 -8.98 -36.84 49.37
CA ALA A 311 -9.28 -36.75 47.94
C ALA A 311 -8.75 -35.45 47.30
N PHE A 312 -8.78 -34.33 48.03
CA PHE A 312 -8.21 -33.06 47.61
C PHE A 312 -6.68 -33.13 47.50
N MET A 313 -6.02 -33.75 48.50
CA MET A 313 -4.57 -33.94 48.50
C MET A 313 -4.12 -34.96 47.44
N ALA A 314 -4.93 -35.98 47.14
CA ALA A 314 -4.68 -36.94 46.07
C ALA A 314 -4.86 -36.34 44.66
N SER A 315 -5.92 -35.56 44.44
CA SER A 315 -6.21 -34.96 43.12
C SER A 315 -5.25 -33.85 42.71
N GLY A 316 -4.68 -33.11 43.66
CA GLY A 316 -3.64 -32.09 43.39
C GLY A 316 -2.29 -32.65 42.94
N LEU A 317 -2.05 -33.96 43.12
CA LEU A 317 -0.77 -34.62 42.81
C LEU A 317 -0.84 -35.53 41.57
N GLU A 318 -2.04 -35.88 41.10
CA GLU A 318 -2.22 -36.79 39.96
C GLU A 318 -2.57 -36.01 38.68
N ILE A 319 -1.64 -36.01 37.72
CA ILE A 319 -1.96 -35.60 36.34
C ILE A 319 -3.00 -36.60 35.81
N SER A 320 -4.17 -36.11 35.39
CA SER A 320 -5.22 -36.91 34.74
C SER A 320 -4.60 -37.86 33.71
N ASP A 321 -4.99 -39.13 33.72
CA ASP A 321 -4.47 -40.12 32.78
C ASP A 321 -4.74 -39.72 31.32
N ALA A 322 -5.79 -38.92 31.07
CA ALA A 322 -6.04 -38.30 29.76
C ALA A 322 -4.94 -37.29 29.39
N ARG A 323 -4.48 -36.45 30.34
CA ARG A 323 -3.35 -35.53 30.12
C ARG A 323 -2.02 -36.27 29.93
N LYS A 324 -1.79 -37.37 30.66
CA LYS A 324 -0.61 -38.21 30.43
C LYS A 324 -0.64 -38.81 29.02
N LYS A 325 -1.78 -39.32 28.56
CA LYS A 325 -1.95 -39.84 27.20
C LYS A 325 -1.72 -38.76 26.13
N LEU A 326 -2.22 -37.54 26.32
CA LEU A 326 -1.94 -36.41 25.43
C LEU A 326 -0.44 -36.07 25.34
N ASN A 327 0.26 -36.04 26.47
CA ASN A 327 1.70 -35.78 26.48
C ASN A 327 2.52 -36.85 25.74
N HIS A 328 2.02 -38.08 25.61
CA HIS A 328 2.70 -39.18 24.92
C HIS A 328 2.17 -39.43 23.50
N GLY A 329 1.02 -38.85 23.13
CA GLY A 329 0.31 -39.13 21.88
C GLY A 329 0.86 -38.42 20.63
N GLY A 330 1.83 -37.53 20.78
CA GLY A 330 2.57 -36.92 19.65
C GLY A 330 1.67 -36.18 18.66
N ILE A 331 1.96 -36.34 17.36
CA ILE A 331 1.26 -35.65 16.25
C ILE A 331 -0.21 -36.09 16.15
N ALA A 332 -0.55 -37.32 16.54
CA ALA A 332 -1.92 -37.83 16.50
C ALA A 332 -2.86 -37.04 17.43
N SER A 333 -2.36 -36.56 18.57
CA SER A 333 -3.13 -35.73 19.51
C SER A 333 -3.52 -34.36 18.97
N LEU A 334 -2.87 -33.86 17.91
CA LEU A 334 -3.28 -32.62 17.25
C LEU A 334 -4.60 -32.80 16.49
N ARG A 335 -4.87 -34.00 15.95
CA ARG A 335 -6.16 -34.31 15.30
C ARG A 335 -7.31 -34.26 16.30
N ASP A 336 -7.08 -34.68 17.54
CA ASP A 336 -8.08 -34.64 18.62
C ASP A 336 -8.52 -33.20 18.96
N PHE A 337 -7.67 -32.20 18.72
CA PHE A 337 -8.02 -30.78 18.85
C PHE A 337 -8.70 -30.20 17.59
N GLY A 338 -8.94 -31.02 16.57
CA GLY A 338 -9.52 -30.60 15.30
C GLY A 338 -8.52 -29.88 14.39
N ILE A 339 -7.22 -30.20 14.48
CA ILE A 339 -6.23 -29.80 13.48
C ILE A 339 -6.26 -30.83 12.35
N ASP A 340 -6.67 -30.39 11.17
CA ASP A 340 -6.56 -31.19 9.96
C ASP A 340 -5.11 -31.23 9.47
N LEU A 341 -4.40 -32.30 9.83
CA LEU A 341 -3.00 -32.49 9.47
C LEU A 341 -2.79 -32.68 7.97
N GLU A 342 -3.78 -33.18 7.23
CA GLU A 342 -3.68 -33.37 5.78
C GLU A 342 -3.70 -32.01 5.09
N SER A 343 -4.70 -31.19 5.41
CA SER A 343 -4.79 -29.80 4.93
C SER A 343 -3.56 -28.98 5.32
N LEU A 344 -3.08 -29.11 6.56
CA LEU A 344 -1.88 -28.42 7.02
C LEU A 344 -0.64 -28.83 6.21
N MET A 345 -0.42 -30.14 6.00
CA MET A 345 0.74 -30.60 5.24
C MET A 345 0.68 -30.14 3.79
N ARG A 346 -0.51 -30.16 3.19
CA ARG A 346 -0.72 -29.64 1.84
C ARG A 346 -0.50 -28.14 1.74
N GLN A 347 -0.89 -27.34 2.74
CA GLN A 347 -0.58 -25.91 2.78
C GLN A 347 0.94 -25.64 2.84
N ILE A 348 1.67 -26.41 3.65
CA ILE A 348 3.14 -26.31 3.69
C ILE A 348 3.73 -26.71 2.35
N GLY A 349 3.25 -27.81 1.75
CA GLY A 349 3.65 -28.26 0.42
C GLY A 349 3.45 -27.17 -0.62
N ASN A 350 2.23 -26.63 -0.72
CA ASN A 350 1.87 -25.55 -1.64
C ASN A 350 2.82 -24.36 -1.49
N ARG A 351 3.18 -24.02 -0.25
CA ARG A 351 4.12 -22.93 -0.01
C ARG A 351 5.52 -23.22 -0.51
N VAL A 352 6.05 -24.41 -0.22
CA VAL A 352 7.35 -24.86 -0.72
C VAL A 352 7.35 -24.87 -2.26
N GLY A 353 6.26 -25.35 -2.87
CA GLY A 353 6.08 -25.32 -4.33
C GLY A 353 6.10 -23.91 -4.92
N GLN A 354 5.39 -22.97 -4.31
CA GLN A 354 5.41 -21.55 -4.72
C GLN A 354 6.81 -20.96 -4.60
N GLU A 355 7.55 -21.26 -3.53
CA GLU A 355 8.92 -20.80 -3.34
C GLU A 355 9.88 -21.40 -4.36
N LEU A 356 9.72 -22.68 -4.69
CA LEU A 356 10.46 -23.34 -5.77
C LEU A 356 10.19 -22.64 -7.12
N ALA A 357 8.92 -22.45 -7.48
CA ALA A 357 8.55 -21.76 -8.71
C ALA A 357 9.07 -20.31 -8.76
N PHE A 358 9.04 -19.61 -7.62
CA PHE A 358 9.60 -18.28 -7.50
C PHE A 358 11.11 -18.25 -7.69
N SER A 359 11.85 -19.25 -7.21
CA SER A 359 13.29 -19.37 -7.42
C SER A 359 13.64 -19.65 -8.90
N LEU A 360 12.76 -20.37 -9.61
CA LEU A 360 12.91 -20.73 -11.02
C LEU A 360 12.32 -19.69 -12.00
N ARG A 361 11.82 -18.55 -11.51
CA ARG A 361 11.15 -17.51 -12.33
C ARG A 361 12.00 -16.92 -13.46
N GLY A 362 13.31 -17.09 -13.41
CA GLY A 362 14.24 -16.67 -14.47
C GLY A 362 14.10 -17.50 -15.75
N ILE A 363 13.48 -18.67 -15.67
CA ILE A 363 13.26 -19.58 -16.79
C ILE A 363 11.98 -19.17 -17.53
N SER A 364 12.14 -18.71 -18.77
CA SER A 364 11.01 -18.30 -19.61
C SER A 364 10.32 -19.48 -20.31
N GLN A 365 11.05 -20.57 -20.59
CA GLN A 365 10.53 -21.70 -21.37
C GLN A 365 9.83 -22.73 -20.48
N GLU A 366 8.60 -23.13 -20.84
CA GLU A 366 7.77 -24.02 -20.02
C GLU A 366 8.41 -25.39 -19.77
N ILE A 367 8.96 -26.01 -20.81
CA ILE A 367 9.61 -27.33 -20.69
C ILE A 367 10.86 -27.27 -19.80
N GLU A 368 11.63 -26.18 -19.91
CA GLU A 368 12.84 -25.98 -19.09
C GLU A 368 12.47 -25.81 -17.62
N PHE A 369 11.39 -25.07 -17.33
CA PHE A 369 10.86 -24.93 -15.97
C PHE A 369 10.41 -26.27 -15.39
N LEU A 370 9.65 -27.06 -16.16
CA LEU A 370 9.20 -28.38 -15.71
C LEU A 370 10.37 -29.34 -15.48
N ASN A 371 11.39 -29.35 -16.34
CA ASN A 371 12.57 -30.17 -16.16
C ASN A 371 13.34 -29.83 -14.87
N GLU A 372 13.60 -28.54 -14.63
CA GLU A 372 14.29 -28.10 -13.40
C GLU A 372 13.49 -28.44 -12.13
N MET A 373 12.15 -28.34 -12.20
CA MET A 373 11.28 -28.78 -11.10
C MET A 373 11.39 -30.29 -10.87
N MET A 374 11.40 -31.09 -11.94
CA MET A 374 11.56 -32.55 -11.85
C MET A 374 12.92 -32.95 -11.30
N ASP A 375 14.00 -32.30 -11.74
CA ASP A 375 15.34 -32.53 -11.23
C ASP A 375 15.43 -32.23 -9.73
N TRP A 376 14.77 -31.15 -9.26
CA TRP A 376 14.69 -30.82 -7.84
C TRP A 376 13.95 -31.91 -7.04
N TRP A 377 12.82 -32.37 -7.57
CA TRP A 377 11.99 -33.41 -6.96
C TRP A 377 12.74 -34.75 -6.81
N GLU A 378 13.40 -35.20 -7.89
CA GLU A 378 14.19 -36.43 -7.90
C GLU A 378 15.43 -36.30 -7.00
N HIS A 379 16.12 -35.15 -7.04
CA HIS A 379 17.29 -34.89 -6.20
C HIS A 379 16.95 -34.89 -4.70
N ALA A 380 15.76 -34.39 -4.35
CA ALA A 380 15.25 -34.42 -2.99
C ALA A 380 14.77 -35.82 -2.54
N GLY A 381 14.69 -36.79 -3.45
CA GLY A 381 14.26 -38.16 -3.17
C GLY A 381 12.76 -38.30 -2.90
N LEU A 382 11.94 -37.39 -3.43
CA LEU A 382 10.49 -37.34 -3.17
C LEU A 382 9.68 -38.33 -4.03
N GLY A 383 10.30 -38.89 -5.07
CA GLY A 383 9.69 -39.90 -5.93
C GLY A 383 10.10 -39.68 -7.39
N THR A 384 9.28 -40.13 -8.32
CA THR A 384 9.50 -39.94 -9.76
C THR A 384 8.37 -39.14 -10.37
N LEU A 385 8.74 -38.15 -11.18
CA LEU A 385 7.80 -37.39 -12.01
C LEU A 385 7.95 -37.84 -13.46
N SER A 386 6.82 -38.05 -14.13
CA SER A 386 6.82 -38.27 -15.58
C SER A 386 5.76 -37.40 -16.22
N TYR A 387 6.03 -36.94 -17.44
CA TYR A 387 5.03 -36.25 -18.25
C TYR A 387 4.72 -37.06 -19.50
N ASP A 388 3.47 -37.00 -19.92
CA ASP A 388 2.97 -37.72 -21.09
C ASP A 388 1.97 -36.83 -21.84
N LEU A 389 1.77 -37.11 -23.12
CA LEU A 389 1.04 -36.30 -24.08
C LEU A 389 -0.08 -37.15 -24.69
N GLU A 390 -1.15 -37.45 -23.95
CA GLU A 390 -2.33 -38.11 -24.53
C GLU A 390 -3.57 -38.05 -23.61
N PRO A 391 -4.70 -37.42 -24.02
CA PRO A 391 -4.90 -36.45 -25.12
C PRO A 391 -4.43 -35.02 -24.78
N GLU A 392 -4.07 -34.76 -23.52
CA GLU A 392 -3.60 -33.47 -22.99
C GLU A 392 -2.26 -33.68 -22.24
N PHE A 393 -1.47 -32.60 -22.07
CA PHE A 393 -0.21 -32.70 -21.34
C PHE A 393 -0.51 -32.93 -19.86
N HIS A 394 0.05 -33.99 -19.28
CA HIS A 394 -0.20 -34.32 -17.88
C HIS A 394 1.06 -34.76 -17.16
N ILE A 395 1.18 -34.33 -15.90
CA ILE A 395 2.27 -34.68 -14.99
C ILE A 395 1.76 -35.77 -14.06
N LYS A 396 2.37 -36.95 -14.11
CA LYS A 396 2.12 -38.08 -13.23
C LYS A 396 3.09 -38.03 -12.06
N VAL A 397 2.55 -37.93 -10.86
CA VAL A 397 3.29 -37.95 -9.60
C VAL A 397 3.17 -39.34 -8.99
N GLN A 398 4.31 -40.00 -8.80
CA GLN A 398 4.41 -41.26 -8.07
C GLN A 398 5.21 -41.04 -6.79
N PHE A 399 4.56 -41.22 -5.64
CA PHE A 399 5.17 -41.03 -4.31
C PHE A 399 5.99 -42.25 -3.89
N SER A 400 7.04 -42.00 -3.11
CA SER A 400 7.99 -43.04 -2.68
C SER A 400 7.44 -43.96 -1.58
N GLU A 401 6.66 -43.42 -0.64
CA GLU A 401 6.11 -44.17 0.51
C GLU A 401 4.75 -43.59 0.94
N PHE A 402 3.81 -44.47 1.33
CA PHE A 402 2.58 -44.09 2.02
C PHE A 402 2.64 -44.68 3.43
N PRO A 403 2.67 -43.88 4.50
CA PRO A 403 2.71 -44.44 5.84
C PRO A 403 1.35 -45.07 6.22
N GLU A 404 1.39 -46.29 6.77
CA GLU A 404 0.22 -46.95 7.35
C GLU A 404 -0.35 -46.10 8.50
N GLY A 405 -1.67 -46.17 8.70
CA GLY A 405 -2.45 -45.20 9.48
C GLY A 405 -1.91 -44.88 10.88
N GLY A 406 -1.70 -43.59 11.17
CA GLY A 406 -1.30 -43.05 12.48
C GLY A 406 -0.21 -41.99 12.41
N GLU A 407 0.50 -41.88 11.30
CA GLU A 407 1.64 -40.98 11.11
C GLU A 407 1.27 -39.68 10.35
N LEU A 408 2.24 -38.76 10.25
CA LEU A 408 2.11 -37.48 9.54
C LEU A 408 1.83 -37.73 8.05
N PRO A 409 0.85 -37.07 7.41
CA PRO A 409 0.51 -37.31 6.00
C PRO A 409 1.53 -36.63 5.07
N VAL A 410 2.73 -37.21 4.97
CA VAL A 410 3.84 -36.67 4.16
C VAL A 410 3.49 -36.63 2.67
N TRP A 411 2.74 -37.61 2.17
CA TRP A 411 2.23 -37.60 0.80
C TRP A 411 1.44 -36.32 0.45
N ALA A 412 0.75 -35.71 1.43
CA ALA A 412 -0.02 -34.48 1.21
C ALA A 412 0.90 -33.25 1.11
N LEU A 413 2.04 -33.27 1.80
CA LEU A 413 3.11 -32.27 1.63
C LEU A 413 3.68 -32.39 0.22
N ASP A 414 4.11 -33.59 -0.16
CA ASP A 414 4.75 -33.87 -1.45
C ASP A 414 3.83 -33.45 -2.61
N ASP A 415 2.56 -33.86 -2.55
CA ASP A 415 1.55 -33.46 -3.53
C ASP A 415 1.33 -31.94 -3.58
N GLY A 416 1.30 -31.29 -2.41
CA GLY A 416 1.21 -29.84 -2.32
C GLY A 416 2.39 -29.12 -2.96
N ILE A 417 3.62 -29.66 -2.90
CA ILE A 417 4.79 -29.04 -3.55
C ILE A 417 4.56 -28.92 -5.06
N ILE A 418 4.05 -29.98 -5.69
CA ILE A 418 3.75 -29.98 -7.12
C ILE A 418 2.62 -29.00 -7.44
N GLU A 419 1.52 -29.06 -6.69
CA GLU A 419 0.39 -28.17 -6.88
C GLU A 419 0.78 -26.69 -6.76
N GLY A 420 1.50 -26.33 -5.69
CA GLY A 420 1.95 -24.96 -5.44
C GLY A 420 2.91 -24.44 -6.52
N ALA A 421 3.81 -25.28 -7.01
CA ALA A 421 4.72 -24.90 -8.09
C ALA A 421 3.98 -24.65 -9.41
N LEU A 422 3.05 -25.55 -9.77
CA LEU A 422 2.26 -25.44 -10.99
C LEU A 422 1.28 -24.26 -10.94
N GLN A 423 0.54 -24.08 -9.85
CA GLN A 423 -0.39 -22.95 -9.69
C GLN A 423 0.34 -21.60 -9.68
N SER A 424 1.56 -21.54 -9.13
CA SER A 424 2.36 -20.31 -9.17
C SER A 424 2.87 -19.98 -10.58
N ARG A 425 3.14 -20.99 -11.40
CA ARG A 425 3.57 -20.79 -12.80
C ARG A 425 2.39 -20.53 -13.73
N TYR A 426 1.28 -21.21 -13.51
CA TYR A 426 0.06 -21.20 -14.31
C TYR A 426 -1.12 -20.72 -13.44
N PRO A 427 -1.25 -19.41 -13.19
CA PRO A 427 -2.31 -18.86 -12.36
C PRO A 427 -3.69 -19.05 -13.01
N GLU A 428 -4.73 -19.15 -12.18
CA GLU A 428 -6.11 -19.27 -12.65
C GLU A 428 -6.49 -18.11 -13.60
N GLY A 429 -7.08 -18.44 -14.75
CA GLY A 429 -7.41 -17.47 -15.80
C GLY A 429 -6.28 -17.13 -16.77
N GLY A 430 -5.12 -17.79 -16.65
CA GLY A 430 -4.03 -17.75 -17.64
C GLY A 430 -4.30 -18.61 -18.89
N GLU A 431 -3.30 -18.72 -19.77
CA GLU A 431 -3.38 -19.53 -21.00
C GLU A 431 -3.40 -21.04 -20.76
N ILE A 432 -2.96 -21.48 -19.58
CA ILE A 432 -2.88 -22.89 -19.18
C ILE A 432 -3.66 -23.06 -17.87
N ALA A 433 -4.68 -23.91 -17.89
CA ALA A 433 -5.41 -24.34 -16.71
C ALA A 433 -4.80 -25.62 -16.15
N VAL A 434 -4.58 -25.65 -14.83
CA VAL A 434 -4.08 -26.83 -14.11
C VAL A 434 -5.24 -27.52 -13.39
N THR A 435 -5.50 -28.78 -13.71
CA THR A 435 -6.53 -29.59 -13.03
C THR A 435 -5.91 -30.83 -12.41
N ARG A 436 -6.26 -31.11 -11.15
CA ARG A 436 -5.72 -32.22 -10.37
C ARG A 436 -6.73 -33.37 -10.30
N GLU A 437 -6.29 -34.58 -10.65
CA GLU A 437 -7.06 -35.81 -10.56
C GLU A 437 -6.33 -36.86 -9.70
N VAL A 438 -7.07 -37.53 -8.80
CA VAL A 438 -6.54 -38.60 -7.94
C VAL A 438 -6.96 -39.94 -8.53
N VAL A 439 -6.00 -40.69 -9.07
CA VAL A 439 -6.29 -41.91 -9.84
C VAL A 439 -6.26 -43.18 -8.96
N SER A 440 -5.45 -43.23 -7.90
CA SER A 440 -5.39 -44.38 -6.96
C SER A 440 -5.09 -43.95 -5.52
N LYS A 441 -5.65 -44.69 -4.54
CA LYS A 441 -5.41 -44.53 -3.08
C LYS A 441 -4.63 -45.70 -2.44
N ASP A 442 -4.15 -46.65 -3.24
CA ASP A 442 -3.39 -47.84 -2.82
C ASP A 442 -1.94 -47.76 -3.41
N PRO A 443 -0.95 -48.51 -2.91
CA PRO A 443 0.46 -48.10 -2.65
C PRO A 443 1.30 -47.55 -3.81
N GLU A 444 0.78 -47.56 -5.03
CA GLU A 444 1.27 -46.79 -6.19
C GLU A 444 0.38 -45.56 -6.41
N ALA A 445 0.22 -44.72 -5.38
CA ALA A 445 -0.66 -43.55 -5.43
C ALA A 445 -0.23 -42.63 -6.58
N LEU A 446 -1.03 -42.62 -7.66
CA LEU A 446 -0.80 -41.83 -8.85
C LEU A 446 -1.70 -40.60 -8.79
N HIS A 447 -1.09 -39.44 -8.61
CA HIS A 447 -1.78 -38.17 -8.80
C HIS A 447 -1.42 -37.62 -10.18
N VAL A 448 -2.41 -37.06 -10.85
CA VAL A 448 -2.26 -36.54 -12.21
C VAL A 448 -2.64 -35.07 -12.24
N TYR A 449 -1.72 -34.23 -12.70
CA TYR A 449 -1.97 -32.82 -12.98
C TYR A 449 -2.08 -32.63 -14.48
N ASN A 450 -3.28 -32.34 -14.98
CA ASN A 450 -3.51 -32.04 -16.39
C ASN A 450 -3.30 -30.54 -16.63
N LEU A 451 -2.46 -30.21 -17.60
CA LEU A 451 -2.21 -28.85 -18.08
C LEU A 451 -2.93 -28.67 -19.42
N ILE A 452 -4.03 -27.93 -19.37
CA ILE A 452 -4.93 -27.74 -20.51
C ILE A 452 -4.75 -26.32 -21.04
N MET A 453 -4.39 -26.17 -22.31
CA MET A 453 -4.39 -24.85 -22.96
C MET A 453 -5.84 -24.40 -23.15
N THR A 454 -6.19 -23.26 -22.55
CA THR A 454 -7.54 -22.67 -22.61
C THR A 454 -7.75 -21.70 -23.75
#